data_AF-A0A7X7P375-F1
#
_entry.id   AF-A0A7X7P375-F1
#
_cell.length_a   1.000
_cell.length_b   1.000
_cell.length_c   1.000
_cell.angle_alpha   90.00
_cell.angle_beta   90.00
_cell.angle_gamma   90.00
#
_symmetry.space_group_name_H-M   'P 1'
#
loop_
_entity.id
_entity.type
_entity.pdbx_description
1 polymer ?
#
loop_
_entity_poly.entity_id
_entity_poly.type
_entity_poly.pdbx_seq_one_letter_code
_entity_poly.pdbx_strand_id
1 'polypeptide(L)'
;MTKKHSHSKHETPADEKNTRAPAEEPATAPEAEPVPAAAEKAPPPASEPPEPLPHQLLRLQADFENYRKRMAREKQDWIAFASEKLVLDLLPVLDHFELGLADSARNGTPAAFTEGFQLIYNQLRAVLEKAGVQVIEAEGQPFDPNRHEA
;
A
#
# COMPACT_ATOMS: atom_id res chain seq x y z
N MET A 1 58.16 2.59 6.82
CA MET A 1 58.69 1.21 6.67
C MET A 1 57.64 0.39 5.94
N THR A 2 57.74 0.32 4.60
CA THR A 2 57.99 -0.92 3.82
C THR A 2 56.89 -1.97 3.98
N LYS A 3 56.18 -2.43 2.93
CA LYS A 3 56.71 -2.86 1.63
C LYS A 3 55.55 -3.10 0.64
N LYS A 4 55.71 -2.61 -0.61
CA LYS A 4 55.49 -3.26 -1.94
C LYS A 4 54.26 -4.18 -2.08
N HIS A 5 53.40 -4.05 -3.10
CA HIS A 5 53.59 -4.44 -4.51
C HIS A 5 52.75 -3.51 -5.42
N SER A 6 53.27 -2.78 -6.43
CA SER A 6 53.73 -3.24 -7.76
C SER A 6 52.64 -4.00 -8.54
N HIS A 7 51.79 -3.27 -9.30
CA HIS A 7 51.84 -3.08 -10.77
C HIS A 7 51.27 -4.23 -11.61
N SER A 8 50.19 -3.98 -12.34
CA SER A 8 50.10 -4.09 -13.82
C SER A 8 48.62 -3.89 -14.23
N LYS A 9 48.21 -2.69 -14.66
CA LYS A 9 48.11 -2.25 -16.07
C LYS A 9 47.37 -3.24 -16.99
N HIS A 10 46.16 -2.85 -17.40
CA HIS A 10 45.81 -2.75 -18.82
C HIS A 10 44.83 -1.59 -19.07
N GLU A 11 45.44 -0.46 -19.46
CA GLU A 11 45.00 0.57 -20.42
C GLU A 11 44.30 -0.03 -21.66
N THR A 12 43.43 0.61 -22.46
CA THR A 12 42.68 1.88 -22.51
C THR A 12 41.80 1.79 -23.79
N PRO A 13 40.90 2.75 -24.03
CA PRO A 13 39.80 2.65 -24.99
C PRO A 13 40.09 3.28 -26.37
N ALA A 14 39.03 3.29 -27.17
CA ALA A 14 38.62 4.33 -28.12
C ALA A 14 39.35 4.40 -29.49
N ASP A 15 38.50 4.12 -30.48
CA ASP A 15 38.63 4.22 -31.92
C ASP A 15 38.70 5.69 -32.37
N GLU A 16 39.75 6.07 -33.13
CA GLU A 16 39.74 7.32 -33.90
C GLU A 16 40.58 7.22 -35.20
N LYS A 17 39.84 7.21 -36.32
CA LYS A 17 40.10 7.76 -37.67
C LYS A 17 41.55 8.06 -38.10
N ASN A 18 41.91 7.56 -39.30
CA ASN A 18 42.48 8.43 -40.35
C ASN A 18 42.34 7.88 -41.78
N THR A 19 41.41 8.49 -42.53
CA THR A 19 41.50 9.04 -43.91
C THR A 19 42.56 8.50 -44.90
N ARG A 20 42.12 8.10 -46.11
CA ARG A 20 42.48 8.70 -47.43
C ARG A 20 41.83 7.97 -48.62
N ALA A 21 40.88 8.64 -49.29
CA ALA A 21 40.52 8.45 -50.72
C ALA A 21 41.51 9.29 -51.61
N PRO A 22 41.51 9.33 -52.97
CA PRO A 22 40.47 8.94 -53.95
C PRO A 22 40.98 8.37 -55.32
N ALA A 23 40.03 8.03 -56.23
CA ALA A 23 40.01 8.21 -57.72
C ALA A 23 39.15 7.11 -58.39
N GLU A 24 37.88 7.38 -58.76
CA GLU A 24 37.37 7.79 -60.11
C GLU A 24 37.59 6.71 -61.20
N GLU A 25 36.58 5.93 -61.64
CA GLU A 25 35.39 6.19 -62.53
C GLU A 25 35.60 5.48 -63.90
N PRO A 26 34.60 5.26 -64.79
CA PRO A 26 33.16 4.94 -64.64
C PRO A 26 32.68 3.86 -65.67
N ALA A 27 31.35 3.79 -65.89
CA ALA A 27 30.54 3.03 -66.89
C ALA A 27 29.86 1.78 -66.31
N THR A 28 28.53 1.59 -66.36
CA THR A 28 27.57 1.93 -67.45
C THR A 28 26.14 1.89 -66.89
N ALA A 29 25.26 2.81 -67.31
CA ALA A 29 23.79 2.72 -67.20
C ALA A 29 23.23 1.89 -68.38
N PRO A 30 22.06 1.22 -68.31
CA PRO A 30 20.71 1.80 -68.15
C PRO A 30 19.89 1.03 -67.07
N GLU A 31 18.69 1.38 -66.62
CA GLU A 31 17.43 1.55 -67.35
C GLU A 31 16.35 2.01 -66.34
N ALA A 32 15.43 2.86 -66.80
CA ALA A 32 14.38 3.48 -66.00
C ALA A 32 13.10 2.61 -65.98
N GLU A 33 12.55 2.36 -64.78
CA GLU A 33 11.17 1.87 -64.58
C GLU A 33 10.55 2.52 -63.33
N PRO A 34 9.21 2.63 -63.27
CA PRO A 34 8.53 3.86 -62.86
C PRO A 34 8.35 4.01 -61.34
N VAL A 35 8.34 5.27 -60.91
CA VAL A 35 7.91 5.74 -59.59
C VAL A 35 6.55 5.13 -59.23
N PRO A 36 6.41 4.37 -58.12
CA PRO A 36 5.10 4.12 -57.56
C PRO A 36 4.61 5.44 -56.97
N ALA A 37 3.48 5.92 -57.50
CA ALA A 37 2.75 7.04 -56.98
C ALA A 37 2.64 6.91 -55.45
N ALA A 38 3.08 7.95 -54.75
CA ALA A 38 2.87 8.10 -53.33
C ALA A 38 1.37 7.94 -53.07
N ALA A 39 0.99 6.79 -52.53
CA ALA A 39 -0.31 6.61 -51.91
C ALA A 39 -0.34 7.58 -50.74
N GLU A 40 -1.02 8.70 -50.95
CA GLU A 40 -1.43 9.66 -49.94
C GLU A 40 -2.29 8.89 -48.93
N LYS A 41 -1.63 8.28 -47.94
CA LYS A 41 -2.30 7.76 -46.75
C LYS A 41 -2.96 8.97 -46.13
N ALA A 42 -4.29 9.01 -46.22
CA ALA A 42 -5.13 9.91 -45.46
C ALA A 42 -4.61 10.00 -44.03
N PRO A 43 -4.51 11.21 -43.44
CA PRO A 43 -4.07 11.34 -42.06
C PRO A 43 -4.97 10.45 -41.19
N PRO A 44 -4.41 9.79 -40.15
CA PRO A 44 -5.23 9.05 -39.19
C PRO A 44 -6.35 9.99 -38.68
N PRO A 45 -7.56 9.47 -38.41
CA PRO A 45 -8.63 10.30 -37.88
C PRO A 45 -8.06 11.06 -36.69
N ALA A 46 -8.20 12.39 -36.72
CA ALA A 46 -7.64 13.29 -35.73
C ALA A 46 -7.93 12.72 -34.35
N SER A 47 -6.89 12.17 -33.71
CA SER A 47 -6.94 11.83 -32.30
C SER A 47 -7.44 13.07 -31.58
N GLU A 48 -8.46 12.91 -30.74
CA GLU A 48 -9.05 14.01 -29.97
C GLU A 48 -7.95 14.94 -29.47
N PRO A 49 -8.11 16.28 -29.62
CA PRO A 49 -7.09 17.21 -29.17
C PRO A 49 -6.78 16.92 -27.69
N PRO A 50 -5.49 16.89 -27.30
CA PRO A 50 -5.12 16.57 -25.92
C PRO A 50 -5.88 17.49 -24.97
N GLU A 51 -6.47 16.90 -23.93
CA GLU A 51 -7.23 17.67 -22.95
C GLU A 51 -6.38 18.85 -22.45
N PRO A 52 -6.97 20.04 -22.30
CA PRO A 52 -6.21 21.21 -21.88
C PRO A 52 -5.59 20.94 -20.50
N LEU A 53 -4.32 21.34 -20.31
CA LEU A 53 -3.55 21.12 -19.08
C LEU A 53 -4.32 21.38 -17.77
N PRO A 54 -5.17 22.42 -17.64
CA PRO A 54 -5.97 22.65 -16.43
C PRO A 54 -6.93 21.50 -16.11
N HIS A 55 -7.51 20.86 -17.13
CA HIS A 55 -8.44 19.75 -16.96
C HIS A 55 -7.71 18.49 -16.46
N GLN A 56 -6.52 18.22 -17.00
CA GLN A 56 -5.67 17.13 -16.54
C GLN A 56 -5.24 17.31 -15.07
N LEU A 57 -4.87 18.54 -14.69
CA LEU A 57 -4.51 18.88 -13.31
C LEU A 57 -5.69 18.73 -12.35
N LEU A 58 -6.89 19.17 -12.75
CA LEU A 58 -8.10 19.03 -11.94
C LEU A 58 -8.46 17.55 -11.71
N ARG A 59 -8.36 16.72 -12.76
CA ARG A 59 -8.58 15.28 -12.64
C ARG A 59 -7.53 14.63 -11.75
N LEU A 60 -6.25 14.96 -11.93
CA LEU A 60 -5.17 14.43 -11.10
C LEU A 60 -5.35 14.81 -9.62
N GLN A 61 -5.82 16.02 -9.34
CA GLN A 61 -6.16 16.45 -7.98
C GLN A 61 -7.30 15.61 -7.40
N ALA A 62 -8.38 15.41 -8.17
CA ALA A 62 -9.50 14.57 -7.74
C ALA A 62 -9.08 13.11 -7.49
N ASP A 63 -8.26 12.55 -8.38
CA ASP A 63 -7.70 11.19 -8.24
C ASP A 63 -6.82 11.08 -7.00
N PHE A 64 -6.00 12.11 -6.71
CA PHE A 64 -5.18 12.15 -5.50
C PHE A 64 -6.03 12.25 -4.22
N GLU A 65 -7.08 13.07 -4.22
CA GLU A 65 -8.00 13.17 -3.08
C GLU A 65 -8.73 11.84 -2.83
N ASN A 66 -9.17 11.16 -3.89
CA ASN A 66 -9.78 9.83 -3.82
C ASN A 66 -8.80 8.78 -3.31
N TYR A 67 -7.57 8.77 -3.83
CA TYR A 67 -6.49 7.91 -3.36
C TYR A 67 -6.22 8.12 -1.87
N ARG A 68 -6.08 9.37 -1.42
CA ARG A 68 -5.85 9.70 -0.01
C ARG A 68 -6.98 9.20 0.89
N LYS A 69 -8.24 9.37 0.47
CA LYS A 69 -9.41 8.84 1.20
C LYS A 69 -9.39 7.31 1.26
N ARG A 70 -9.03 6.64 0.16
CA ARG A 70 -8.92 5.18 0.10
C ARG A 70 -7.81 4.66 1.02
N MET A 71 -6.61 5.23 0.93
CA MET A 71 -5.48 4.86 1.77
C MET A 71 -5.76 5.07 3.27
N ALA A 72 -6.52 6.11 3.62
CA ALA A 72 -6.92 6.33 5.01
C ALA A 72 -7.83 5.20 5.54
N ARG A 73 -8.78 4.74 4.72
CA ARG A 73 -9.67 3.60 5.06
C ARG A 73 -8.88 2.30 5.15
N GLU A 74 -8.07 1.99 4.15
CA GLU A 74 -7.23 0.78 4.14
C GLU A 74 -6.30 0.75 5.36
N LYS A 75 -5.73 1.90 5.76
CA LYS A 75 -4.93 1.99 6.98
C LYS A 75 -5.75 1.68 8.25
N GLN A 76 -6.99 2.14 8.33
CA GLN A 76 -7.87 1.83 9.46
C GLN A 76 -8.19 0.34 9.52
N ASP A 77 -8.50 -0.26 8.38
CA ASP A 77 -8.77 -1.70 8.27
C ASP A 77 -7.53 -2.51 8.68
N TRP A 78 -6.36 -2.13 8.18
CA TRP A 78 -5.08 -2.76 8.56
C TRP A 78 -4.81 -2.70 10.06
N ILE A 79 -5.12 -1.57 10.72
CA ILE A 79 -4.96 -1.44 12.16
C ILE A 79 -5.93 -2.40 12.88
N ALA A 80 -7.18 -2.48 12.44
CA ALA A 80 -8.18 -3.38 13.03
C ALA A 80 -7.77 -4.85 12.91
N PHE A 81 -7.34 -5.28 11.71
CA PHE A 81 -6.83 -6.64 11.47
C PHE A 81 -5.59 -6.94 12.30
N ALA A 82 -4.67 -5.98 12.46
CA ALA A 82 -3.46 -6.18 13.26
C ALA A 82 -3.78 -6.35 14.76
N SER A 83 -4.83 -5.71 15.27
CA SER A 83 -5.24 -5.84 16.67
C SER A 83 -6.15 -7.04 16.94
N GLU A 84 -6.80 -7.60 15.92
CA GLU A 84 -7.78 -8.70 16.04
C GLU A 84 -7.26 -9.85 16.90
N LYS A 85 -6.12 -10.43 16.52
CA LYS A 85 -5.53 -11.56 17.25
C LYS A 85 -5.24 -11.23 18.72
N LEU A 86 -4.67 -10.05 18.96
CA LEU A 86 -4.34 -9.61 20.32
C LEU A 86 -5.60 -9.42 21.16
N VAL A 87 -6.66 -8.87 20.58
CA VAL A 87 -7.95 -8.70 21.25
C VAL A 87 -8.56 -10.05 21.59
N LEU A 88 -8.57 -11.00 20.66
CA LEU A 88 -9.08 -12.36 20.89
C LEU A 88 -8.35 -13.05 22.04
N ASP A 89 -7.02 -12.94 22.10
CA ASP A 89 -6.21 -13.50 23.19
C ASP A 89 -6.47 -12.80 24.55
N LEU A 90 -6.98 -11.56 24.53
CA LEU A 90 -7.28 -10.77 25.72
C LEU A 90 -8.70 -10.99 26.26
N LEU A 91 -9.64 -11.49 25.44
CA LEU A 91 -11.02 -11.76 25.87
C LEU A 91 -11.11 -12.73 27.07
N PRO A 92 -10.40 -13.87 27.10
CA PRO A 92 -10.43 -14.75 28.28
C PRO A 92 -9.95 -14.07 29.56
N VAL A 93 -9.02 -13.12 29.45
CA VAL A 93 -8.55 -12.33 30.59
C VAL A 93 -9.68 -11.44 31.10
N LEU A 94 -10.42 -10.79 30.20
CA LEU A 94 -11.60 -10.00 30.55
C LEU A 94 -12.67 -10.86 31.23
N ASP A 95 -12.94 -12.07 30.72
CA ASP A 95 -13.89 -13.01 31.31
C ASP A 95 -13.47 -13.42 32.73
N HIS A 96 -12.17 -13.62 32.97
CA HIS A 96 -11.65 -13.90 34.31
C HIS A 96 -11.79 -12.71 35.26
N PHE A 97 -11.69 -11.46 34.77
CA PHE A 97 -11.99 -10.29 35.59
C PHE A 97 -13.46 -10.26 36.01
N GLU A 98 -14.39 -10.54 35.10
CA GLU A 98 -15.82 -10.61 35.40
C GLU A 98 -16.12 -11.71 36.42
N LEU A 99 -15.51 -12.89 36.25
CA LEU A 99 -15.63 -13.99 37.20
C LEU A 99 -15.10 -13.62 38.59
N GLY A 100 -13.93 -12.98 38.67
CA GLY A 100 -13.33 -12.55 39.94
C GLY A 100 -14.16 -11.47 40.64
N LEU A 101 -14.74 -10.52 39.89
CA LEU A 101 -15.66 -9.52 40.42
C LEU A 101 -16.94 -10.15 40.96
N ALA A 102 -17.51 -11.12 40.25
CA ALA A 102 -18.69 -11.86 40.70
C ALA A 102 -18.41 -12.69 41.97
N ASP A 103 -17.26 -13.36 42.06
CA ASP A 103 -16.87 -14.15 43.23
C ASP A 103 -16.59 -13.28 44.46
N SER A 104 -15.86 -12.18 44.27
CA SER A 104 -15.54 -11.26 45.37
C SER A 104 -16.76 -10.59 45.99
N ALA A 105 -17.78 -10.30 45.17
CA ALA A 105 -19.08 -9.84 45.65
C ALA A 105 -19.82 -10.87 46.52
N ARG A 106 -19.58 -12.17 46.31
CA ARG A 106 -20.23 -13.27 47.05
C ARG A 106 -19.47 -13.68 48.31
N ASN A 107 -18.15 -13.56 48.31
CA ASN A 107 -17.28 -14.10 49.36
C ASN A 107 -16.86 -13.07 50.43
N GLY A 108 -17.43 -11.85 50.41
CA GLY A 108 -17.17 -10.84 51.43
C GLY A 108 -15.76 -10.25 51.36
N THR A 109 -15.18 -10.18 50.16
CA THR A 109 -13.87 -9.56 49.94
C THR A 109 -13.91 -8.07 50.34
N PRO A 110 -12.82 -7.49 50.88
CA PRO A 110 -12.82 -6.09 51.29
C PRO A 110 -13.23 -5.14 50.15
N ALA A 111 -14.14 -4.19 50.45
CA ALA A 111 -14.72 -3.29 49.46
C ALA A 111 -13.68 -2.54 48.61
N ALA A 112 -12.58 -2.10 49.23
CA ALA A 112 -11.48 -1.42 48.54
C ALA A 112 -10.78 -2.30 47.48
N PHE A 113 -10.73 -3.61 47.71
CA PHE A 113 -10.14 -4.56 46.75
C PHE A 113 -11.06 -4.71 45.53
N THR A 114 -12.36 -4.94 45.76
CA THR A 114 -13.38 -4.99 44.69
C THR A 114 -13.43 -3.71 43.86
N GLU A 115 -13.34 -2.55 44.51
CA GLU A 115 -13.36 -1.25 43.82
C GLU A 115 -12.12 -1.04 42.93
N GLY A 116 -10.93 -1.40 43.43
CA GLY A 116 -9.70 -1.38 42.64
C GLY A 116 -9.76 -2.32 41.44
N PHE A 117 -10.30 -3.52 41.62
CA PHE A 117 -10.50 -4.49 40.55
C PHE A 117 -11.48 -3.98 39.48
N GLN A 118 -12.60 -3.37 39.91
CA GLN A 118 -13.59 -2.77 39.02
C GLN A 118 -12.98 -1.63 38.20
N LEU A 119 -12.11 -0.82 38.80
CA LEU A 119 -11.41 0.26 38.11
C LEU A 119 -10.53 -0.26 36.97
N ILE A 120 -9.77 -1.34 37.22
CA ILE A 120 -8.91 -1.97 36.20
C ILE A 120 -9.76 -2.57 35.08
N TYR A 121 -10.85 -3.25 35.42
CA TYR A 121 -11.79 -3.79 34.44
C TYR A 121 -12.38 -2.69 33.53
N ASN A 122 -12.84 -1.58 34.12
CA ASN A 122 -13.36 -0.45 33.36
C ASN A 122 -12.28 0.18 32.46
N GLN A 123 -11.04 0.29 32.96
CA GLN A 123 -9.93 0.81 32.18
C GLN A 123 -9.58 -0.10 30.99
N LEU A 124 -9.64 -1.41 31.18
CA LEU A 124 -9.43 -2.40 30.13
C LEU A 124 -10.52 -2.31 29.05
N ARG A 125 -11.80 -2.24 29.45
CA ARG A 125 -12.92 -2.02 28.53
C ARG A 125 -12.74 -0.73 27.72
N ALA A 126 -12.38 0.37 28.36
CA ALA A 126 -12.14 1.64 27.67
C ALA A 126 -10.98 1.58 26.64
N VAL A 127 -9.99 0.72 26.87
CA VAL A 127 -8.90 0.49 25.89
C VAL A 127 -9.40 -0.32 24.69
N LEU A 128 -10.20 -1.36 24.92
CA LEU A 128 -10.81 -2.16 23.86
C LEU A 128 -11.77 -1.33 22.99
N GLU A 129 -12.59 -0.47 23.61
CA GLU A 129 -13.47 0.46 22.90
C GLU A 129 -12.69 1.44 22.00
N LYS A 130 -11.56 1.97 22.48
CA LYS A 130 -10.67 2.82 21.67
C LYS A 130 -10.03 2.07 20.51
N ALA A 131 -9.84 0.75 20.64
CA ALA A 131 -9.38 -0.11 19.55
C ALA A 131 -10.51 -0.47 18.56
N GLY A 132 -11.73 0.02 18.77
CA GLY A 132 -12.89 -0.22 17.91
C GLY A 132 -13.69 -1.48 18.27
N VAL A 133 -13.39 -2.12 19.41
CA VAL A 133 -14.11 -3.31 19.88
C VAL A 133 -15.35 -2.89 20.65
N GLN A 134 -16.50 -3.49 20.33
CA GLN A 134 -17.76 -3.20 21.00
C GLN A 134 -18.36 -4.47 21.57
N VAL A 135 -19.00 -4.35 22.72
CA VAL A 135 -19.71 -5.47 23.35
C VAL A 135 -20.99 -5.74 22.55
N ILE A 136 -21.26 -7.03 22.31
CA ILE A 136 -22.49 -7.47 21.70
C ILE A 136 -23.51 -7.70 22.83
N GLU A 137 -24.57 -6.90 22.85
CA GLU A 137 -25.71 -7.15 23.75
C GLU A 137 -26.44 -8.42 23.31
N ALA A 138 -26.57 -9.38 24.23
CA ALA A 138 -27.27 -10.64 23.99
C ALA A 138 -28.51 -10.80 24.90
N GLU A 139 -28.49 -10.25 26.11
CA GLU A 139 -29.62 -10.34 27.03
C GLU A 139 -30.85 -9.62 26.48
N GLY A 140 -31.94 -10.37 26.26
CA GLY A 140 -33.22 -9.83 25.79
C GLY A 140 -33.29 -9.48 24.30
N GLN A 141 -32.24 -9.73 23.52
CA GLN A 141 -32.23 -9.51 22.07
C GLN A 141 -32.64 -10.78 21.29
N PRO A 142 -33.23 -10.66 20.09
CA PRO A 142 -33.42 -11.80 19.20
C PRO A 142 -32.08 -12.46 18.86
N PHE A 143 -32.05 -13.79 18.86
CA PHE A 143 -30.85 -14.55 18.51
C PHE A 143 -30.43 -14.29 17.04
N ASP A 144 -29.18 -13.87 16.85
CA ASP A 144 -28.55 -13.69 15.54
C ASP A 144 -27.35 -14.64 15.40
N PRO A 145 -27.40 -15.67 14.53
CA PRO A 145 -26.29 -16.62 14.34
C PRO A 145 -24.95 -15.98 13.95
N ASN A 146 -24.94 -14.75 13.42
CA ASN A 146 -23.71 -14.05 13.07
C ASN A 146 -23.06 -13.35 14.27
N ARG A 147 -23.78 -13.21 15.38
CA ARG A 147 -23.38 -12.40 16.55
C ARG A 147 -23.48 -13.14 17.87
N HIS A 148 -24.25 -14.23 17.92
CA HIS A 148 -24.54 -15.00 19.13
C HIS A 148 -24.24 -16.47 18.88
N GLU A 149 -23.60 -17.11 19.86
CA GLU A 149 -23.45 -18.57 19.95
C GLU A 149 -24.54 -19.12 20.89
N ALA A 150 -25.15 -20.25 20.53
CA ALA A 150 -26.30 -20.85 21.23
C ALA A 150 -25.92 -22.05 22.10
#